data_AF-A0A1F9WER3-F1
#
_entry.id   AF-A0A1F9WER3-F1
#
_cell.length_a   1.000
_cell.length_b   1.000
_cell.length_c   1.000
_cell.angle_alpha   90.00
_cell.angle_beta   90.00
_cell.angle_gamma   90.00
#
_symmetry.space_group_name_H-M   'P 1'
#
loop_
_entity.id
_entity.type
_entity.pdbx_description
1 polymer ?
#
loop_
_entity_poly.entity_id
_entity_poly.type
_entity_poly.pdbx_seq_one_letter_code
_entity_poly.pdbx_strand_id
1 'polypeptide(L)'
;MKKLLLIITIILSVSVSTDAKWWIFGKSATGVSVKYLYINNIPADEAGGNIKIFKETLPPGGAVKIAGKAATGKGGVGAVRLTLDNKSSWQDVKFADNGTFEHSFTPETGKAYTLFIEITDTAGKTK
;
A
#
# COMPACT_ATOMS: atom_id res chain seq x y z
N MET A 1 1.84 -39.99 53.01
CA MET A 1 1.47 -38.55 52.94
C MET A 1 2.69 -37.73 52.61
N LYS A 2 2.55 -36.74 51.71
CA LYS A 2 3.58 -35.76 51.29
C LYS A 2 4.77 -36.36 50.52
N LYS A 3 4.61 -36.57 49.21
CA LYS A 3 5.69 -36.59 48.19
C LYS A 3 5.17 -36.86 46.76
N LEU A 4 3.88 -37.18 46.60
CA LEU A 4 3.26 -37.47 45.30
C LEU A 4 2.24 -36.39 44.87
N LEU A 5 2.51 -35.11 45.16
CA LEU A 5 1.60 -34.01 44.83
C LEU A 5 2.33 -32.73 44.41
N LEU A 6 3.56 -32.84 43.88
CA LEU A 6 4.37 -31.68 43.49
C LEU A 6 4.85 -31.69 42.04
N ILE A 7 4.34 -32.60 41.20
CA ILE A 7 4.78 -32.71 39.79
C ILE A 7 3.67 -32.31 38.80
N ILE A 8 2.41 -32.23 39.23
CA ILE A 8 1.27 -31.87 38.36
C ILE A 8 1.04 -30.35 38.25
N THR A 9 1.68 -29.53 39.11
CA THR A 9 1.46 -28.07 39.13
C THR A 9 2.38 -27.28 38.17
N ILE A 10 3.37 -27.91 37.54
CA ILE A 10 4.36 -27.23 36.69
C ILE A 10 3.95 -27.14 35.19
N ILE A 11 2.88 -27.81 34.77
CA ILE A 11 2.51 -27.92 33.34
C ILE A 11 1.49 -26.83 32.90
N LEU A 12 0.98 -25.99 33.82
CA LEU A 12 -0.15 -25.09 33.54
C LEU A 12 0.20 -23.60 33.32
N SER A 13 1.48 -23.22 33.18
CA SER A 13 1.87 -21.80 33.11
C SER A 13 2.64 -21.36 31.86
N VAL A 14 2.75 -22.19 30.82
CA VAL A 14 3.20 -21.72 29.50
C VAL A 14 2.00 -21.26 28.67
N SER A 15 1.43 -20.13 29.08
CA SER A 15 0.74 -19.24 28.13
C SER A 15 1.80 -18.65 27.22
N VAL A 16 2.25 -19.40 26.22
CA VAL A 16 2.90 -18.79 25.06
C VAL A 16 1.85 -17.86 24.46
N SER A 17 1.95 -16.58 24.76
CA SER A 17 1.37 -15.54 23.93
C SER A 17 2.06 -15.67 22.57
N THR A 18 1.51 -16.53 21.72
CA THR A 18 1.71 -16.42 20.30
C THR A 18 1.04 -15.11 19.92
N ASP A 19 1.77 -14.01 20.06
CA ASP A 19 1.45 -12.76 19.42
C ASP A 19 1.26 -13.09 17.96
N ALA A 20 0.01 -13.13 17.54
CA ALA A 20 -0.32 -13.26 16.15
C ALA A 20 0.18 -11.96 15.51
N LYS A 21 1.43 -11.96 15.03
CA LYS A 21 2.03 -10.85 14.30
C LYS A 21 1.45 -10.83 12.90
N TRP A 22 0.22 -10.35 12.81
CA TRP A 22 -0.44 -10.07 11.56
C TRP A 22 0.18 -8.78 11.04
N TRP A 23 1.23 -8.95 10.24
CA TRP A 23 1.84 -7.94 9.37
C TRP A 23 2.43 -6.72 10.09
N ILE A 24 3.69 -6.84 10.52
CA ILE A 24 4.53 -5.64 10.69
C ILE A 24 5.31 -5.46 9.39
N PHE A 25 4.63 -5.04 8.32
CA PHE A 25 5.31 -4.45 7.18
C PHE A 25 5.49 -2.95 7.45
N GLY A 26 6.75 -2.49 7.40
CA GLY A 26 7.04 -1.07 7.20
C GLY A 26 7.30 -0.21 8.44
N LYS A 27 7.80 -0.76 9.56
CA LYS A 27 8.59 0.07 10.49
C LYS A 27 9.96 0.42 9.88
N SER A 28 9.97 1.10 8.74
CA SER A 28 10.99 2.11 8.47
C SER A 28 10.42 3.41 9.03
N ALA A 29 10.63 3.66 10.33
CA ALA A 29 10.19 4.85 11.05
C ALA A 29 10.80 6.17 10.50
N THR A 30 11.57 6.08 9.42
CA THR A 30 12.18 7.17 8.67
C THR A 30 12.15 6.81 7.19
N GLY A 31 11.10 7.18 6.48
CA GLY A 31 11.05 6.97 5.02
C GLY A 31 9.76 7.43 4.39
N VAL A 32 9.80 7.54 3.07
CA VAL A 32 8.61 7.77 2.23
C VAL A 32 7.83 6.46 2.10
N SER A 33 6.50 6.54 2.06
CA SER A 33 5.62 5.37 1.99
C SER A 33 4.29 5.70 1.30
N VAL A 34 3.67 4.68 0.72
CA VAL A 34 2.26 4.70 0.29
C VAL A 34 1.45 3.99 1.38
N LYS A 35 0.48 4.68 1.99
CA LYS A 35 -0.38 4.14 3.06
C LYS A 35 -1.47 3.23 2.52
N TYR A 36 -2.07 3.64 1.41
CA TYR A 36 -3.02 2.84 0.65
C TYR A 36 -2.94 3.24 -0.81
N LEU A 37 -3.34 2.31 -1.67
CA LEU A 37 -3.49 2.52 -3.10
C LEU A 37 -4.72 1.77 -3.58
N TYR A 38 -5.61 2.46 -4.27
CA TYR A 38 -6.82 1.94 -4.85
C TYR A 38 -6.81 2.15 -6.36
N ILE A 39 -7.26 1.12 -7.08
CA ILE A 39 -7.53 1.18 -8.52
C ILE A 39 -9.00 0.82 -8.71
N ASN A 40 -9.83 1.77 -9.14
CA ASN A 40 -11.30 1.61 -9.22
C ASN A 40 -11.92 1.04 -7.92
N ASN A 41 -11.51 1.59 -6.76
CA ASN A 41 -11.90 1.14 -5.41
C ASN A 41 -11.39 -0.26 -5.00
N ILE A 42 -10.56 -0.90 -5.82
CA ILE A 42 -9.90 -2.16 -5.47
C ILE A 42 -8.55 -1.84 -4.82
N PRO A 43 -8.31 -2.27 -3.56
CA PRO A 43 -7.01 -2.10 -2.91
C PRO A 43 -5.92 -2.88 -3.66
N ALA A 44 -4.84 -2.20 -4.03
CA ALA A 44 -3.80 -2.75 -4.89
C ALA A 44 -2.97 -3.86 -4.21
N ASP A 45 -2.89 -3.83 -2.88
CA ASP A 45 -2.26 -4.83 -2.04
C ASP A 45 -3.04 -6.15 -1.99
N GLU A 46 -4.38 -6.10 -2.10
CA GLU A 46 -5.21 -7.32 -2.18
C GLU A 46 -5.22 -7.93 -3.58
N ALA A 47 -4.98 -7.13 -4.62
CA ALA A 47 -5.04 -7.56 -6.02
C ALA A 47 -3.86 -8.45 -6.47
N GLY A 48 -2.89 -8.73 -5.59
CA GLY A 48 -1.77 -9.63 -5.92
C GLY A 48 -0.81 -9.10 -7.00
N GLY A 49 -0.83 -7.78 -7.26
CA GLY A 49 0.07 -7.13 -8.23
C GLY A 49 -0.43 -7.09 -9.68
N ASN A 50 -1.54 -7.75 -10.01
CA ASN A 50 -2.15 -7.65 -11.35
C ASN A 50 -3.67 -7.47 -11.25
N ILE A 51 -4.20 -6.45 -11.93
CA ILE A 51 -5.65 -6.20 -12.00
C ILE A 51 -6.11 -6.35 -13.44
N LYS A 52 -7.08 -7.24 -13.67
CA LYS A 52 -7.82 -7.29 -14.94
C LYS A 52 -9.05 -6.41 -14.81
N ILE A 53 -9.14 -5.41 -15.67
CA ILE A 53 -10.27 -4.48 -15.70
C ILE A 53 -11.12 -4.80 -16.92
N PHE A 54 -12.39 -5.06 -16.68
CA PHE A 54 -13.37 -5.31 -17.74
C PHE A 54 -14.07 -4.01 -18.09
N LYS A 55 -14.36 -3.77 -19.38
CA LYS A 55 -14.95 -2.51 -19.84
C LYS A 55 -16.27 -2.20 -19.15
N GLU A 56 -17.05 -3.24 -18.83
CA GLU A 56 -18.34 -3.18 -18.17
C GLU A 56 -18.22 -2.80 -16.69
N THR A 57 -17.03 -2.96 -16.09
CA THR A 57 -16.74 -2.59 -14.69
C THR A 57 -16.22 -1.16 -14.54
N LEU A 58 -15.97 -0.47 -15.65
CA LEU A 58 -15.49 0.91 -15.61
C LEU A 58 -16.63 1.85 -15.20
N PRO A 59 -16.32 2.88 -14.39
CA PRO A 59 -17.28 3.92 -14.07
C PRO A 59 -17.72 4.68 -15.34
N PRO A 60 -18.85 5.43 -15.27
CA PRO A 60 -19.26 6.31 -16.35
C PRO A 60 -18.11 7.22 -16.81
N GLY A 61 -17.87 7.24 -18.12
CA GLY A 61 -16.70 7.89 -18.72
C GLY A 61 -15.53 6.96 -19.05
N GLY A 62 -15.59 5.68 -18.65
CA GLY A 62 -14.63 4.67 -19.09
C GLY A 62 -13.21 4.88 -18.56
N ALA A 63 -13.02 5.68 -17.53
CA ALA A 63 -11.71 5.97 -16.96
C ALA A 63 -11.36 5.00 -15.82
N VAL A 64 -10.10 4.63 -15.74
CA VAL A 64 -9.52 3.98 -14.56
C VAL A 64 -9.07 5.05 -13.60
N LYS A 65 -9.53 4.96 -12.35
CA LYS A 65 -9.17 5.86 -11.26
C LYS A 65 -8.13 5.21 -10.37
N ILE A 66 -7.03 5.92 -10.14
CA ILE A 66 -5.98 5.56 -9.20
C ILE A 66 -6.06 6.56 -8.06
N ALA A 67 -6.31 6.09 -6.84
CA ALA A 67 -6.38 6.93 -5.65
C ALA A 67 -5.43 6.38 -4.59
N GLY A 68 -4.68 7.24 -3.91
CA GLY A 68 -3.73 6.79 -2.91
C GLY A 68 -3.43 7.83 -1.88
N LYS A 69 -2.69 7.42 -0.84
CA LYS A 69 -2.18 8.34 0.18
C LYS A 69 -0.70 8.14 0.39
N ALA A 70 0.06 9.16 0.05
CA ALA A 70 1.46 9.29 0.36
C ALA A 70 1.65 9.67 1.84
N ALA A 71 2.70 9.16 2.46
CA ALA A 71 3.10 9.54 3.80
C ALA A 71 4.62 9.48 3.96
N THR A 72 5.17 10.45 4.67
CA THR A 72 6.60 10.56 4.95
C THR A 72 6.83 10.48 6.46
N GLY A 73 8.03 10.07 6.88
CA GLY A 73 8.35 9.91 8.31
C GLY A 73 8.50 11.25 9.05
N LYS A 74 9.33 12.15 8.54
CA LYS A 74 9.49 13.54 9.01
C LYS A 74 9.38 14.47 7.80
N GLY A 75 8.55 15.50 7.90
CA GLY A 75 8.30 16.46 6.81
C GLY A 75 6.98 16.19 6.08
N GLY A 76 6.87 16.73 4.87
CA GLY A 76 5.68 16.60 4.01
C GLY A 76 5.98 15.78 2.76
N VAL A 77 4.93 15.52 1.99
CA VAL A 77 5.05 15.01 0.61
C VAL A 77 5.45 16.20 -0.26
N GLY A 78 6.57 16.08 -0.97
CA GLY A 78 7.09 17.10 -1.88
C GLY A 78 6.59 16.90 -3.31
N ALA A 79 6.53 15.66 -3.78
CA ALA A 79 6.01 15.31 -5.10
C ALA A 79 5.40 13.90 -5.10
N VAL A 80 4.41 13.70 -5.97
CA VAL A 80 3.88 12.38 -6.34
C VAL A 80 3.92 12.29 -7.85
N ARG A 81 4.52 11.22 -8.37
CA ARG A 81 4.62 10.97 -9.81
C ARG A 81 4.13 9.56 -10.11
N LEU A 82 3.51 9.37 -11.27
CA LEU A 82 3.16 8.03 -11.75
C LEU A 82 3.69 7.78 -13.15
N THR A 83 3.82 6.51 -13.48
CA THR A 83 4.05 6.01 -14.85
C THR A 83 3.12 4.83 -15.09
N LEU A 84 2.67 4.67 -16.33
CA LEU A 84 1.86 3.54 -16.79
C LEU A 84 2.58 2.69 -17.84
N ASP A 85 3.82 3.07 -18.19
CA ASP A 85 4.61 2.59 -19.31
C ASP A 85 6.00 2.10 -18.85
N ASN A 86 6.05 1.44 -17.70
CA ASN A 86 7.27 0.84 -17.15
C ASN A 86 8.41 1.84 -16.93
N LYS A 87 8.10 3.01 -16.34
CA LYS A 87 9.05 4.09 -16.01
C LYS A 87 9.64 4.80 -17.21
N SER A 88 9.06 4.63 -18.40
CA SER A 88 9.48 5.34 -19.62
C SER A 88 9.06 6.81 -19.57
N SER A 89 7.83 7.10 -19.11
CA SER A 89 7.36 8.48 -18.90
C SER A 89 6.73 8.66 -17.52
N TRP A 90 7.13 9.75 -16.85
CA TRP A 90 6.62 10.12 -15.54
C TRP A 90 5.67 11.32 -15.66
N GLN A 91 4.53 11.20 -15.00
CA GLN A 91 3.49 12.23 -14.92
C GLN A 91 3.37 12.73 -13.49
N ASP A 92 3.41 14.04 -13.29
CA ASP A 92 3.21 14.63 -11.98
C ASP A 92 1.73 14.57 -11.58
N VAL A 93 1.46 14.11 -10.36
CA VAL A 93 0.12 13.92 -9.81
C VAL A 93 -0.15 15.00 -8.78
N LYS A 94 -1.30 15.66 -8.89
CA LYS A 94 -1.75 16.59 -7.86
C LYS A 94 -2.10 15.81 -6.59
N PHE A 95 -1.68 16.34 -5.46
CA PHE A 95 -1.97 15.79 -4.14
C PHE A 95 -2.41 16.91 -3.19
N ALA A 96 -3.19 16.55 -2.18
CA ALA A 96 -3.59 17.44 -1.11
C ALA A 96 -2.53 17.47 0.01
N ASP A 97 -2.58 18.47 0.90
CA ASP A 97 -1.61 18.65 1.99
C ASP A 97 -1.46 17.43 2.90
N ASN A 98 -2.52 16.62 3.01
CA ASN A 98 -2.52 15.38 3.77
C ASN A 98 -1.87 14.18 3.04
N GLY A 99 -1.32 14.39 1.84
CA GLY A 99 -0.69 13.39 1.00
C GLY A 99 -1.66 12.54 0.15
N THR A 100 -2.97 12.80 0.19
CA THR A 100 -3.94 12.11 -0.67
C THR A 100 -3.79 12.59 -2.11
N PHE A 101 -3.77 11.67 -3.06
CA PHE A 101 -3.65 11.96 -4.48
C PHE A 101 -4.63 11.14 -5.30
N GLU A 102 -5.01 11.68 -6.45
CA GLU A 102 -5.89 11.01 -7.42
C GLU A 102 -5.36 11.24 -8.84
N HIS A 103 -5.40 10.18 -9.63
CA HIS A 103 -5.11 10.23 -11.06
C HIS A 103 -6.18 9.42 -11.80
N SER A 104 -6.51 9.83 -13.02
CA SER A 104 -7.45 9.10 -13.87
C SER A 104 -6.94 9.08 -15.29
N PHE A 105 -7.06 7.93 -15.94
CA PHE A 105 -6.69 7.76 -17.34
C PHE A 105 -7.70 6.87 -18.06
N THR A 106 -7.82 7.06 -19.38
CA THR A 106 -8.66 6.20 -20.21
C THR A 106 -7.81 5.03 -20.72
N PRO A 107 -8.13 3.77 -20.35
CA PRO A 107 -7.38 2.60 -20.81
C PRO A 107 -7.78 2.24 -22.25
N GLU A 108 -6.84 1.64 -22.97
CA GLU A 108 -7.06 1.05 -24.28
C GLU A 108 -7.39 -0.45 -24.12
N THR A 109 -8.39 -0.93 -24.85
CA THR A 109 -8.79 -2.34 -24.78
C THR A 109 -7.67 -3.24 -25.29
N GLY A 110 -7.33 -4.28 -24.52
CA GLY A 110 -6.27 -5.23 -24.87
C GLY A 110 -4.86 -4.75 -24.51
N LYS A 111 -4.69 -3.51 -24.01
CA LYS A 111 -3.40 -2.98 -23.58
C LYS A 111 -3.11 -3.32 -22.12
N ALA A 112 -1.91 -3.83 -21.86
CA ALA A 112 -1.40 -3.99 -20.51
C ALA A 112 -0.67 -2.71 -20.09
N TYR A 113 -0.88 -2.30 -18.84
CA TYR A 113 -0.23 -1.13 -18.23
C TYR A 113 0.62 -1.57 -17.05
N THR A 114 1.79 -0.95 -16.89
CA THR A 114 2.67 -1.19 -15.74
C THR A 114 2.70 0.07 -14.91
N LEU A 115 1.94 0.07 -13.82
CA LEU A 115 1.85 1.19 -12.89
C LEU A 115 3.06 1.19 -11.94
N PHE A 116 3.82 2.29 -11.93
CA PHE A 116 4.67 2.64 -10.81
C PHE A 116 4.28 4.00 -10.27
N ILE A 117 4.46 4.16 -8.96
CA ILE A 117 4.24 5.42 -8.25
C ILE A 117 5.55 5.73 -7.55
N GLU A 118 5.97 6.98 -7.69
CA GLU A 118 7.14 7.54 -7.04
C GLU A 118 6.68 8.67 -6.13
N ILE A 119 7.09 8.62 -4.88
CA ILE A 119 6.82 9.70 -3.93
C ILE A 119 8.16 10.26 -3.49
N THR A 120 8.26 11.59 -3.51
CA THR A 120 9.42 12.33 -3.02
C THR A 120 9.02 13.19 -1.82
N ASP A 121 9.79 13.15 -0.73
CA ASP A 121 9.57 14.02 0.42
C ASP A 121 10.11 15.44 0.17
N THR A 122 9.78 16.37 1.07
CA THR A 122 10.28 17.76 1.00
C THR A 122 11.81 17.88 1.16
N ALA A 123 12.49 16.83 1.59
CA ALA A 123 13.95 16.76 1.68
C ALA A 123 14.60 16.10 0.45
N GLY A 124 13.81 15.73 -0.56
CA GLY A 124 14.28 15.10 -1.81
C GLY A 124 14.52 13.60 -1.72
N LYS A 125 14.06 12.91 -0.67
CA LYS A 125 14.14 11.44 -0.59
C LYS A 125 12.98 10.82 -1.33
N THR A 126 13.26 9.78 -2.12
CA THR A 126 12.31 9.18 -3.04
C THR A 126 12.10 7.69 -2.77
N LYS A 127 10.88 7.18 -3.01
CA LYS A 127 10.54 5.75 -2.97
C LYS A 127 9.57 5.39 -4.09
#